data_AF-A0A376E0Y0-F1
#
_entry.id   AF-A0A376E0Y0-F1
#
_cell.length_a   1.000
_cell.length_b   1.000
_cell.length_c   1.000
_cell.angle_alpha   90.00
_cell.angle_beta   90.00
_cell.angle_gamma   90.00
#
_symmetry.space_group_name_H-M   'P 1'
#
loop_
_entity.id
_entity.type
_entity.pdbx_description
1 polymer ?
#
loop_
_entity_poly.entity_id
_entity_poly.type
_entity_poly.pdbx_seq_one_letter_code
_entity_poly.pdbx_strand_id
1 'polypeptide(L)'
;MMAKFFISENCHHQEKPVQLVYGSSVHDIKIKMKAQHVNPSFYGYNSSKNEKLTTGSSKINHSSDIAKRAYEISQKTFTTPSLRIAPIKASTFMDIDASQKGTAGSKAVNVFITSGTTSVPFLYPGCTADVEMRKSETNQTAYFTKLMITEVSHEVDGRGYYTGNF
;
A
#
# COMPACT_ATOMS: atom_id res chain seq x y z
N MET A 1 11.12 4.54 30.79
CA MET A 1 9.86 3.77 30.90
C MET A 1 9.05 4.09 29.66
N MET A 2 9.15 3.27 28.60
CA MET A 2 8.42 3.49 27.35
C MET A 2 6.97 3.03 27.54
N ALA A 3 6.03 3.97 27.57
CA ALA A 3 4.62 3.64 27.49
C ALA A 3 4.29 3.24 26.04
N LYS A 4 4.19 1.93 25.79
CA LYS A 4 3.51 1.39 24.62
C LYS A 4 2.02 1.69 24.80
N PHE A 5 1.56 2.82 24.25
CA PHE A 5 0.14 3.02 24.00
C PHE A 5 -0.26 2.10 22.85
N PHE A 6 -0.74 0.91 23.19
CA PHE A 6 -1.63 0.15 22.32
C PHE A 6 -2.97 0.88 22.32
N ILE A 7 -3.17 1.82 21.39
CA ILE A 7 -4.52 2.24 21.02
C ILE A 7 -5.04 1.17 20.06
N SER A 8 -5.58 0.11 20.65
CA SER A 8 -6.49 -0.82 20.01
C SER A 8 -7.88 -0.20 20.05
N GLU A 9 -8.14 0.77 19.18
CA GLU A 9 -9.51 1.11 18.78
C GLU A 9 -9.61 0.96 17.26
N ASN A 10 -10.64 0.22 16.85
CA ASN A 10 -10.74 -0.55 15.60
C ASN A 10 -10.93 0.31 14.34
N CYS A 11 -10.13 0.09 13.27
CA CYS A 11 -10.63 0.41 11.91
C CYS A 11 -11.55 -0.74 11.50
N HIS A 12 -12.81 -0.67 11.90
CA HIS A 12 -13.82 -1.52 11.30
C HIS A 12 -14.02 -1.13 9.83
N HIS A 13 -14.43 -2.10 9.01
CA HIS A 13 -14.60 -2.07 7.54
C HIS A 13 -15.49 -0.92 6.97
N GLN A 14 -15.93 0.04 7.79
CA GLN A 14 -16.84 1.14 7.47
C GLN A 14 -16.36 2.52 7.99
N GLU A 15 -15.10 2.67 8.40
CA GLU A 15 -14.63 4.00 8.80
C GLU A 15 -14.50 4.95 7.60
N LYS A 16 -15.02 6.18 7.79
CA LYS A 16 -14.84 7.24 6.82
C LYS A 16 -13.35 7.53 6.66
N PRO A 17 -12.86 7.77 5.44
CA PRO A 17 -11.45 8.08 5.25
C PRO A 17 -11.02 9.27 6.11
N VAL A 18 -9.88 9.15 6.78
CA VAL A 18 -9.30 10.26 7.56
C VAL A 18 -8.88 11.36 6.60
N GLN A 19 -9.36 12.58 6.84
CA GLN A 19 -8.99 13.72 6.01
C GLN A 19 -7.64 14.28 6.41
N LEU A 20 -6.69 14.26 5.46
CA LEU A 20 -5.35 14.77 5.60
C LEU A 20 -5.18 16.00 4.72
N VAL A 21 -5.18 17.18 5.34
CA VAL A 21 -5.11 18.46 4.63
C VAL A 21 -3.69 18.98 4.66
N TYR A 22 -3.06 19.06 3.49
CA TYR A 22 -1.70 19.58 3.35
C TYR A 22 -1.60 21.04 3.84
N GLY A 23 -0.63 21.31 4.70
CA GLY A 23 -0.41 22.61 5.35
C GLY A 23 -1.21 22.82 6.63
N SER A 24 -2.17 21.95 6.95
CA SER A 24 -2.95 21.99 8.19
C SER A 24 -2.67 20.79 9.08
N SER A 25 -3.11 19.61 8.65
CA SER A 25 -2.94 18.37 9.42
C SER A 25 -1.76 17.52 8.93
N VAL A 26 -1.27 17.77 7.72
CA VAL A 26 -0.10 17.09 7.14
C VAL A 26 0.90 18.07 6.55
N HIS A 27 2.18 17.78 6.74
CA HIS A 27 3.31 18.55 6.22
C HIS A 27 4.36 17.62 5.61
N ASP A 28 5.31 18.20 4.88
CA ASP A 28 6.47 17.49 4.32
C ASP A 28 6.15 16.22 3.51
N ILE A 29 5.04 16.26 2.75
CA ILE A 29 4.63 15.14 1.90
C ILE A 29 5.71 14.86 0.84
N LYS A 30 6.25 13.65 0.88
CA LYS A 30 7.21 13.12 -0.09
C LYS A 30 6.57 11.95 -0.81
N ILE A 31 6.54 12.05 -2.13
CA ILE A 31 6.03 11.00 -3.01
C ILE A 31 7.22 10.34 -3.70
N LYS A 32 7.32 9.02 -3.58
CA LYS A 32 8.34 8.21 -4.24
C LYS A 32 7.66 7.18 -5.13
N MET A 33 8.07 7.17 -6.40
CA MET A 33 7.66 6.14 -7.35
C MET A 33 8.82 5.16 -7.57
N LYS A 34 8.54 3.87 -7.53
CA LYS A 34 9.52 2.82 -7.79
C LYS A 34 8.99 1.88 -8.86
N ALA A 35 9.63 1.88 -10.02
CA ALA A 35 9.31 0.92 -11.07
C ALA A 35 9.68 -0.49 -10.59
N GLN A 36 8.70 -1.40 -10.52
CA GLN A 36 8.92 -2.79 -10.12
C GLN A 36 8.31 -3.79 -11.11
N HIS A 37 8.86 -5.01 -11.14
CA HIS A 37 8.28 -6.11 -11.90
C HIS A 37 7.01 -6.62 -11.18
N VAL A 38 5.85 -6.03 -11.48
CA VAL A 38 4.59 -6.23 -10.75
C VAL A 38 3.76 -7.44 -11.19
N ASN A 39 4.15 -8.12 -12.29
CA ASN A 39 3.41 -9.27 -12.85
C ASN A 39 4.23 -10.57 -12.76
N PRO A 40 4.50 -11.11 -11.55
CA PRO A 40 5.14 -12.41 -11.43
C PRO A 40 4.19 -13.51 -11.91
N SER A 41 4.72 -14.52 -12.58
CA SER A 41 3.99 -15.76 -12.89
C SER A 41 4.64 -16.92 -12.15
N PHE A 42 3.84 -17.67 -11.40
CA PHE A 42 4.33 -18.82 -10.65
C PHE A 42 3.86 -20.14 -11.24
N TYR A 43 4.74 -21.13 -11.15
CA TYR A 43 4.40 -22.52 -11.42
C TYR A 43 4.85 -23.41 -10.26
N GLY A 44 4.17 -24.55 -10.11
CA GLY A 44 4.53 -25.60 -9.18
C GLY A 44 4.31 -26.97 -9.79
N TYR A 45 4.61 -27.99 -9.01
CA TYR A 45 4.46 -29.38 -9.40
C TYR A 45 3.94 -30.20 -8.23
N ASN A 46 2.88 -30.96 -8.45
CA ASN A 46 2.35 -31.90 -7.48
C ASN A 46 2.76 -33.32 -7.87
N SER A 47 3.71 -33.88 -7.12
CA SER A 47 4.23 -35.23 -7.34
C SER A 47 3.19 -36.33 -7.09
N SER A 48 2.22 -36.12 -6.19
CA SER A 48 1.22 -37.15 -5.86
C SER A 48 0.27 -37.42 -7.03
N LYS A 49 0.02 -36.41 -7.87
CA LYS A 49 -0.85 -36.49 -9.04
C LYS A 49 -0.10 -36.40 -10.37
N ASN A 50 1.23 -36.24 -10.31
CA ASN A 50 2.08 -36.03 -11.47
C ASN A 50 1.59 -34.86 -12.36
N GLU A 51 1.22 -33.74 -11.73
CA GLU A 51 0.58 -32.60 -12.42
C GLU A 51 1.37 -31.30 -12.26
N LYS A 52 1.43 -30.51 -13.35
CA LYS A 52 1.97 -29.15 -13.33
C LYS A 52 0.88 -28.19 -12.88
N LEU A 53 1.19 -27.38 -11.88
CA LEU A 53 0.31 -26.36 -11.36
C LEU A 53 0.71 -25.00 -11.93
N THR A 54 -0.18 -24.36 -12.68
CA THR A 54 0.00 -23.00 -13.19
C THR A 54 -1.27 -22.20 -12.97
N THR A 55 -1.15 -20.89 -12.81
CA THR A 55 -2.28 -19.96 -12.73
C THR A 55 -2.19 -18.90 -13.84
N GLY A 56 -3.31 -18.23 -14.09
CA GLY A 56 -3.38 -17.08 -15.00
C GLY A 56 -2.79 -15.81 -14.40
N SER A 57 -2.87 -14.69 -15.12
CA SER A 57 -2.41 -13.40 -14.62
C SER A 57 -3.28 -12.89 -13.46
N SER A 58 -2.65 -12.44 -12.37
CA SER A 58 -3.35 -11.80 -11.25
C SER A 58 -3.65 -10.33 -11.58
N LYS A 59 -4.92 -9.92 -11.51
CA LYS A 59 -5.31 -8.51 -11.63
C LYS A 59 -5.32 -7.86 -10.25
N ILE A 60 -4.58 -6.77 -10.08
CA ILE A 60 -4.58 -5.95 -8.87
C ILE A 60 -5.49 -4.76 -9.09
N ASN A 61 -6.42 -4.53 -8.16
CA ASN A 61 -7.29 -3.35 -8.16
C ASN A 61 -6.69 -2.32 -7.19
N HIS A 62 -6.49 -1.10 -7.66
CA HIS A 62 -6.04 0.02 -6.84
C HIS A 62 -7.19 0.98 -6.59
N SER A 63 -7.34 1.44 -5.34
CA SER A 63 -8.34 2.45 -4.96
C SER A 63 -7.90 3.88 -5.28
N SER A 64 -6.60 4.12 -5.47
CA SER A 64 -6.02 5.42 -5.85
C SER A 64 -5.74 5.47 -7.34
N ASP A 65 -6.16 6.57 -7.99
CA ASP A 65 -5.89 6.81 -9.41
C ASP A 65 -4.40 6.99 -9.70
N ILE A 66 -3.66 7.65 -8.81
CA ILE A 66 -2.21 7.87 -8.98
C ILE A 66 -1.46 6.55 -8.81
N ALA A 67 -1.81 5.76 -7.79
CA ALA A 67 -1.22 4.44 -7.59
C ALA A 67 -1.50 3.51 -8.79
N LYS A 68 -2.72 3.55 -9.34
CA LYS A 68 -3.08 2.81 -10.55
C LYS A 68 -2.20 3.18 -11.74
N ARG A 69 -1.99 4.48 -11.99
CA ARG A 69 -1.09 4.94 -13.07
C ARG A 69 0.35 4.49 -12.86
N ALA A 70 0.86 4.59 -11.63
CA ALA A 70 2.22 4.12 -11.29
C ALA A 70 2.38 2.60 -11.51
N TYR A 71 1.34 1.82 -11.19
CA TYR A 71 1.30 0.39 -11.46
C TYR A 71 1.30 0.09 -12.96
N GLU A 72 0.50 0.79 -13.76
CA GLU A 72 0.47 0.66 -15.23
C GLU A 72 1.82 1.02 -15.88
N ILE A 73 2.50 2.05 -15.40
CA ILE A 73 3.85 2.41 -15.85
C ILE A 73 4.83 1.28 -15.55
N SER A 74 4.75 0.71 -14.35
CA SER A 74 5.59 -0.42 -13.95
C SER A 74 5.35 -1.64 -14.85
N GLN A 75 4.10 -1.94 -15.19
CA GLN A 75 3.76 -3.02 -16.14
C GLN A 75 4.33 -2.78 -17.53
N LYS A 76 4.26 -1.55 -18.04
CA LYS A 76 4.78 -1.20 -19.37
C LYS A 76 6.31 -1.20 -19.43
N THR A 77 6.97 -0.87 -18.32
CA THR A 77 8.43 -0.82 -18.22
C THR A 77 9.03 -2.23 -18.22
N PHE A 78 8.39 -3.17 -17.53
CA PHE A 78 8.87 -4.55 -17.41
C PHE A 78 8.06 -5.50 -18.29
N THR A 79 8.46 -5.61 -19.55
CA THR A 79 7.81 -6.48 -20.54
C THR A 79 8.25 -7.94 -20.46
N THR A 80 9.42 -8.21 -19.87
CA THR A 80 9.95 -9.57 -19.76
C THR A 80 9.07 -10.43 -18.83
N PRO A 81 8.62 -11.62 -19.26
CA PRO A 81 7.85 -12.51 -18.39
C PRO A 81 8.73 -13.01 -17.23
N SER A 82 8.22 -12.90 -15.99
CA SER A 82 8.91 -13.41 -14.80
C SER A 82 8.27 -14.72 -14.34
N LEU A 83 8.53 -15.81 -15.08
CA LEU A 83 8.12 -17.15 -14.68
C LEU A 83 9.09 -17.70 -13.62
N ARG A 84 8.59 -18.07 -12.44
CA ARG A 84 9.40 -18.59 -11.34
C ARG A 84 8.68 -19.73 -10.62
N ILE A 85 9.44 -20.59 -9.93
CA ILE A 85 8.85 -21.59 -9.05
C ILE A 85 8.16 -20.90 -7.86
N ALA A 86 6.98 -21.38 -7.48
CA ALA A 86 6.29 -20.85 -6.31
C ALA A 86 7.15 -21.04 -5.05
N PRO A 87 7.23 -20.03 -4.17
CA PRO A 87 8.02 -20.10 -2.94
C PRO A 87 7.47 -21.07 -1.89
N ILE A 88 6.28 -21.65 -2.13
CA ILE A 88 5.62 -22.62 -1.27
C ILE A 88 5.51 -23.97 -1.99
N LYS A 89 5.50 -25.06 -1.23
CA LYS A 89 5.17 -26.39 -1.74
C LYS A 89 3.66 -26.47 -2.00
N ALA A 90 3.26 -26.06 -3.20
CA ALA A 90 1.86 -26.07 -3.63
C ALA A 90 1.35 -27.50 -3.86
N SER A 91 0.18 -27.79 -3.31
CA SER A 91 -0.56 -29.03 -3.53
C SER A 91 -1.65 -28.83 -4.59
N THR A 92 -2.14 -27.61 -4.74
CA THR A 92 -3.22 -27.24 -5.67
C THR A 92 -2.91 -25.96 -6.44
N PHE A 93 -3.65 -25.70 -7.51
CA PHE A 93 -3.56 -24.44 -8.26
C PHE A 93 -3.93 -23.22 -7.40
N MET A 94 -4.76 -23.39 -6.36
CA MET A 94 -5.15 -22.32 -5.43
C MET A 94 -3.95 -21.84 -4.61
N ASP A 95 -3.05 -22.74 -4.23
CA ASP A 95 -1.83 -22.39 -3.50
C ASP A 95 -0.91 -21.50 -4.37
N ILE A 96 -0.79 -21.84 -5.66
CA ILE A 96 -0.04 -21.04 -6.64
C ILE A 96 -0.69 -19.68 -6.82
N ASP A 97 -2.01 -19.64 -6.99
CA ASP A 97 -2.77 -18.39 -7.18
C ASP A 97 -2.65 -17.45 -5.97
N ALA A 98 -2.80 -17.98 -4.76
CA ALA A 98 -2.63 -17.21 -3.52
C ALA A 98 -1.21 -16.64 -3.39
N SER A 99 -0.19 -17.45 -3.69
CA SER A 99 1.21 -17.02 -3.66
C SER A 99 1.50 -15.93 -4.71
N GLN A 100 0.98 -16.10 -5.92
CA GLN A 100 1.14 -15.13 -7.00
C GLN A 100 0.45 -13.81 -6.66
N LYS A 101 -0.81 -13.86 -6.18
CA LYS A 101 -1.58 -12.68 -5.75
C LYS A 101 -0.90 -11.96 -4.58
N GLY A 102 -0.41 -12.69 -3.58
CA GLY A 102 0.30 -12.10 -2.45
C GLY A 102 1.58 -11.37 -2.88
N THR A 103 2.36 -11.99 -3.77
CA THR A 103 3.59 -11.37 -4.30
C THR A 103 3.27 -10.16 -5.18
N ALA A 104 2.30 -10.29 -6.09
CA ALA A 104 1.87 -9.20 -6.96
C ALA A 104 1.33 -8.02 -6.15
N GLY A 105 0.48 -8.28 -5.15
CA GLY A 105 -0.05 -7.25 -4.25
C GLY A 105 1.04 -6.54 -3.45
N SER A 106 2.00 -7.28 -2.87
CA SER A 106 3.13 -6.69 -2.15
C SER A 106 3.99 -5.78 -3.02
N LYS A 107 4.27 -6.18 -4.26
CA LYS A 107 4.98 -5.31 -5.21
C LYS A 107 4.15 -4.11 -5.65
N ALA A 108 2.85 -4.29 -5.83
CA ALA A 108 1.93 -3.25 -6.24
C ALA A 108 1.80 -2.12 -5.21
N VAL A 109 1.86 -2.41 -3.90
CA VAL A 109 1.89 -1.36 -2.86
C VAL A 109 3.19 -0.55 -2.92
N ASN A 110 4.30 -1.20 -3.27
CA ASN A 110 5.63 -0.58 -3.28
C ASN A 110 5.97 0.22 -4.55
N VAL A 111 5.06 0.34 -5.53
CA VAL A 111 5.31 1.17 -6.73
C VAL A 111 5.10 2.65 -6.48
N PHE A 112 4.27 2.99 -5.49
CA PHE A 112 3.91 4.35 -5.15
C PHE A 112 3.84 4.48 -3.62
N ILE A 113 4.87 5.11 -3.04
CA ILE A 113 5.00 5.30 -1.61
C ILE A 113 4.85 6.79 -1.33
N THR A 114 3.91 7.13 -0.47
CA THR A 114 3.74 8.50 0.03
C THR A 114 4.06 8.50 1.52
N SER A 115 4.94 9.40 1.92
CA SER A 115 5.33 9.59 3.32
C SER A 115 5.15 11.05 3.71
N GLY A 116 4.91 11.33 4.99
CA GLY A 116 4.77 12.70 5.47
C GLY A 116 4.67 12.78 6.99
N THR A 117 4.68 14.01 7.50
CA THR A 117 4.45 14.29 8.92
C THR A 117 3.00 14.67 9.14
N THR A 118 2.38 14.21 10.21
CA THR A 118 1.00 14.52 10.57
C THR A 118 0.88 15.00 12.01
N SER A 119 -0.08 15.88 12.28
CA SER A 119 -0.52 16.22 13.63
C SER A 119 -1.73 15.40 14.09
N VAL A 120 -2.20 14.47 13.26
CA VAL A 120 -3.34 13.59 13.55
C VAL A 120 -2.89 12.36 14.35
N PRO A 121 -3.35 12.16 15.60
CA PRO A 121 -2.90 11.07 16.46
C PRO A 121 -3.54 9.71 16.18
N PHE A 122 -4.62 9.68 15.40
CA PHE A 122 -5.43 8.49 15.15
C PHE A 122 -5.18 7.85 13.77
N LEU A 123 -3.98 8.03 13.20
CA LEU A 123 -3.56 7.24 12.04
C LEU A 123 -2.95 5.93 12.52
N TYR A 124 -3.26 4.83 11.83
CA TYR A 124 -2.69 3.51 12.12
C TYR A 124 -2.72 2.64 10.86
N PRO A 125 -1.87 1.59 10.78
CA PRO A 125 -1.82 0.74 9.60
C PRO A 125 -3.18 0.10 9.28
N GLY A 126 -3.58 0.13 8.02
CA GLY A 126 -4.88 -0.33 7.54
C GLY A 126 -5.94 0.78 7.43
N CYS A 127 -5.74 1.95 8.05
CA CYS A 127 -6.62 3.09 7.88
C CYS A 127 -6.52 3.66 6.46
N THR A 128 -7.66 4.03 5.85
CA THR A 128 -7.66 4.80 4.60
C THR A 128 -7.73 6.29 4.90
N ALA A 129 -6.92 7.08 4.21
CA ALA A 129 -6.88 8.53 4.38
C ALA A 129 -7.05 9.24 3.03
N ASP A 130 -7.88 10.27 2.98
CA ASP A 130 -8.02 11.14 1.81
C ASP A 130 -7.10 12.35 2.00
N VAL A 131 -6.12 12.48 1.11
CA VAL A 131 -5.21 13.62 1.08
C VAL A 131 -5.84 14.73 0.25
N GLU A 132 -5.96 15.90 0.87
CA GLU A 132 -6.35 17.13 0.20
C GLU A 132 -5.16 18.07 0.09
N MET A 133 -5.01 18.66 -1.09
CA MET A 133 -3.99 19.65 -1.37
C MET A 133 -4.64 20.97 -1.76
N ARG A 134 -3.99 22.07 -1.39
CA ARG A 134 -4.43 23.41 -1.78
C ARG A 134 -4.32 23.57 -3.29
N LYS A 135 -5.36 24.10 -3.93
CA LYS A 135 -5.31 24.44 -5.36
C LYS A 135 -4.34 25.62 -5.55
N SER A 136 -3.55 25.60 -6.63
CA SER A 136 -2.69 26.73 -6.99
C SER A 136 -3.51 28.02 -7.06
N GLU A 137 -2.94 29.13 -6.59
CA GLU A 137 -3.55 30.47 -6.63
C GLU A 137 -4.86 30.66 -5.83
N THR A 138 -5.30 29.69 -5.01
CA THR A 138 -6.52 29.86 -4.21
C THR A 138 -6.35 29.40 -2.76
N ASN A 139 -7.27 29.82 -1.88
CA ASN A 139 -7.37 29.33 -0.51
C ASN A 139 -8.12 28.00 -0.38
N GLN A 140 -8.58 27.42 -1.50
CA GLN A 140 -9.40 26.20 -1.47
C GLN A 140 -8.53 24.96 -1.52
N THR A 141 -8.92 23.92 -0.79
CA THR A 141 -8.37 22.57 -0.92
C THR A 141 -9.14 21.78 -1.96
N ALA A 142 -8.47 20.80 -2.55
CA ALA A 142 -9.06 19.83 -3.47
C ALA A 142 -8.53 18.44 -3.14
N TYR A 143 -9.37 17.44 -3.39
CA TYR A 143 -8.98 16.04 -3.30
C TYR A 143 -7.77 15.77 -4.21
N PHE A 144 -6.73 15.18 -3.64
CA PHE A 144 -5.51 14.81 -4.34
C PHE A 144 -5.45 13.29 -4.56
N THR A 145 -5.45 12.50 -3.49
CA THR A 145 -5.46 11.04 -3.59
C THR A 145 -5.91 10.40 -2.29
N LYS A 146 -6.54 9.24 -2.41
CA LYS A 146 -6.74 8.29 -1.33
C LYS A 146 -5.46 7.51 -1.07
N LEU A 147 -5.10 7.32 0.20
CA LEU A 147 -3.98 6.53 0.68
C LEU A 147 -4.50 5.43 1.62
N MET A 148 -3.74 4.35 1.71
CA MET A 148 -3.87 3.36 2.77
C MET A 148 -2.61 3.45 3.61
N ILE A 149 -2.76 3.71 4.91
CA ILE A 149 -1.63 3.79 5.82
C ILE A 149 -1.05 2.37 5.97
N THR A 150 0.24 2.22 5.72
CA THR A 150 0.95 0.93 5.81
C THR A 150 1.93 0.91 6.97
N GLU A 151 2.45 2.08 7.35
CA GLU A 151 3.34 2.29 8.46
C GLU A 151 3.03 3.68 9.04
N VAL A 152 3.12 3.82 10.36
CA VAL A 152 3.07 5.11 11.03
C VAL A 152 3.81 5.02 12.36
N SER A 153 4.49 6.09 12.73
CA SER A 153 5.16 6.29 14.00
C SER A 153 4.56 7.50 14.69
N HIS A 154 4.42 7.42 16.01
CA HIS A 154 3.83 8.45 16.85
C HIS A 154 4.85 8.89 17.89
N GLU A 155 5.08 10.18 17.99
CA GLU A 155 5.97 10.78 18.98
C GLU A 155 5.25 11.90 19.73
N VAL A 156 5.49 11.99 21.03
CA VAL A 156 5.02 13.08 21.88
C VAL A 156 6.22 13.64 22.62
N ASP A 157 6.47 14.93 22.46
CA ASP A 157 7.61 15.58 23.10
C ASP A 157 7.38 15.82 24.61
N GLY A 158 8.40 16.30 25.32
CA GLY A 158 8.32 16.61 26.75
C GLY A 158 7.37 17.76 27.11
N ARG A 159 6.85 18.50 26.12
CA ARG A 159 5.84 19.56 26.27
C ARG A 159 4.43 19.08 25.91
N GLY A 160 4.29 17.84 25.44
CA GLY A 160 3.02 17.24 25.05
C GLY A 160 2.62 17.50 23.59
N TYR A 161 3.51 18.03 22.74
CA TYR A 161 3.24 18.18 21.31
C TYR A 161 3.37 16.84 20.60
N TYR A 162 2.32 16.46 19.88
CA TYR A 162 2.26 15.25 19.08
C TYR A 162 2.82 15.49 17.67
N THR A 163 3.64 14.56 17.20
CA THR A 163 4.10 14.45 15.80
C THR A 163 3.99 13.00 15.35
N GLY A 164 3.28 12.76 14.25
CA GLY A 164 3.24 11.46 13.59
C GLY A 164 4.03 11.47 12.29
N ASN A 165 4.68 10.36 11.93
CA ASN A 165 5.28 10.16 10.61
C ASN A 165 4.70 8.90 9.99
N PHE A 166 4.17 9.02 8.77
CA PHE A 166 3.61 7.91 7.99
C PHE A 166 4.31 7.78 6.63
#